data_AF-A0A160SX27-F1
#
_entry.id   AF-A0A160SX27-F1
#
_cell.length_a   1.000
_cell.length_b   1.000
_cell.length_c   1.000
_cell.angle_alpha   90.00
_cell.angle_beta   90.00
_cell.angle_gamma   90.00
#
_symmetry.space_group_name_H-M   'P 1'
#
loop_
_entity.id
_entity.type
_entity.pdbx_description
1 polymer ?
#
loop_
_entity_poly.entity_id
_entity_poly.type
_entity_poly.pdbx_seq_one_letter_code
_entity_poly.pdbx_strand_id
1 'polypeptide(L)'
;MDLQNIQKFYTHYSEKIKWLFIIISTIMIVIGNIYFYNFTNIFLKILFNSILSILNITIFFFTKFFKKNIKIFHETKNEIRNITWPNKKETFKITIVILFIILITSSVLWVLDNMCLRIISFLIQIRP
;
A
#
# COMPACT_ATOMS: atom_id res chain seq x y z
N MET A 1 18.62 -36.12 -0.66
CA MET A 1 17.72 -34.98 -0.91
C MET A 1 16.56 -34.92 0.10
N ASP A 2 16.35 -35.94 0.93
CA ASP A 2 15.13 -36.05 1.77
C ASP A 2 15.17 -35.24 3.08
N LEU A 3 16.36 -35.06 3.69
CA LEU A 3 16.48 -34.35 4.97
C LEU A 3 16.14 -32.85 4.87
N GLN A 4 16.41 -32.20 3.73
CA GLN A 4 16.07 -30.80 3.51
C GLN A 4 14.56 -30.58 3.34
N ASN A 5 13.86 -31.54 2.70
CA ASN A 5 12.41 -31.47 2.57
C ASN A 5 11.74 -31.65 3.93
N ILE A 6 12.20 -32.61 4.73
CA ILE A 6 11.70 -32.82 6.10
C ILE A 6 11.87 -31.55 6.94
N GLN A 7 13.04 -30.92 6.92
CA GLN A 7 13.25 -29.64 7.63
C GLN A 7 12.29 -28.56 7.15
N LYS A 8 12.09 -28.39 5.84
CA LYS A 8 11.11 -27.42 5.30
C LYS A 8 9.70 -27.71 5.83
N PHE A 9 9.26 -28.97 5.83
CA PHE A 9 7.95 -29.37 6.37
C PHE A 9 7.77 -29.00 7.85
N TYR A 10 8.74 -29.31 8.71
CA TYR A 10 8.68 -28.95 10.13
C TYR A 10 8.63 -27.43 10.35
N THR A 11 9.44 -26.68 9.59
CA THR A 11 9.42 -25.23 9.70
C THR A 11 8.10 -24.61 9.27
N HIS A 12 7.44 -25.18 8.25
CA HIS A 12 6.13 -24.72 7.78
C HIS A 12 5.03 -25.01 8.80
N TYR A 13 5.03 -26.20 9.40
CA TYR A 13 4.01 -26.59 10.38
C TYR A 13 4.10 -25.76 11.67
N SER A 14 5.31 -25.50 12.17
CA SER A 14 5.53 -24.64 13.34
C SER A 14 5.01 -23.21 13.11
N GLU A 15 5.18 -22.65 11.92
CA GLU A 15 4.67 -21.32 11.59
C GLU A 15 3.13 -21.32 11.49
N LYS A 16 2.53 -22.36 10.89
CA LYS A 16 1.06 -22.49 10.85
C LYS A 16 0.45 -22.50 12.25
N ILE A 17 1.06 -23.22 13.20
CA ILE A 17 0.58 -23.26 14.60
C ILE A 17 0.64 -21.87 15.23
N LYS A 18 1.75 -21.12 15.05
CA LYS A 18 1.88 -19.75 15.59
C LYS A 18 0.82 -18.82 15.01
N TRP A 19 0.55 -18.90 13.71
CA TRP A 19 -0.49 -18.11 13.05
C TRP A 19 -1.90 -18.47 13.56
N LEU A 20 -2.19 -19.76 13.74
CA LEU A 20 -3.46 -20.22 14.28
C LEU A 20 -3.67 -19.69 15.72
N PHE A 21 -2.61 -19.68 16.54
CA PHE A 21 -2.65 -19.11 17.89
C PHE A 21 -2.95 -17.60 17.89
N ILE A 22 -2.33 -16.83 16.99
CA ILE A 22 -2.58 -15.38 16.85
C ILE A 22 -4.05 -15.13 16.48
N ILE A 23 -4.61 -15.92 15.55
CA ILE A 23 -6.01 -15.80 15.12
C ILE A 23 -6.95 -16.07 16.29
N ILE A 24 -6.73 -17.17 17.02
CA ILE A 24 -7.50 -17.51 18.22
C ILE A 24 -7.43 -16.41 19.28
N SER A 25 -6.22 -15.90 19.57
CA SER A 25 -6.03 -14.83 20.54
C SER A 25 -6.75 -13.55 20.13
N THR A 26 -6.73 -13.20 18.84
CA THR A 26 -7.43 -12.01 18.30
C THR A 26 -8.94 -12.15 18.44
N ILE A 27 -9.49 -13.33 18.14
CA ILE A 27 -10.92 -13.63 18.34
C ILE A 27 -11.29 -13.50 19.83
N MET A 28 -10.42 -13.98 20.74
CA MET A 28 -10.61 -13.84 22.18
C MET A 28 -10.67 -12.38 22.64
N ILE A 29 -9.87 -11.48 22.04
CA ILE A 29 -9.93 -10.03 22.32
C ILE A 29 -11.30 -9.45 21.90
N VAL A 30 -11.80 -9.83 20.71
CA VAL A 30 -13.10 -9.35 20.20
C VAL A 30 -14.23 -9.83 21.11
N ILE A 31 -14.22 -11.11 21.48
CA ILE A 31 -15.21 -11.71 22.37
C ILE A 31 -15.15 -11.05 23.77
N GLY A 32 -13.94 -10.86 24.30
CA GLY A 32 -13.72 -10.15 25.57
C GLY A 32 -14.31 -8.74 25.54
N ASN A 33 -14.12 -8.00 24.45
CA ASN A 33 -14.70 -6.66 24.30
C ASN A 33 -16.25 -6.67 24.35
N ILE A 34 -16.89 -7.70 23.79
CA ILE A 34 -18.35 -7.85 23.81
C ILE A 34 -18.85 -8.16 25.24
N TYR A 35 -18.25 -9.12 25.94
CA TYR A 35 -18.68 -9.48 27.31
C TYR A 35 -18.43 -8.35 28.32
N PHE A 36 -17.33 -7.62 28.17
CA PHE A 36 -16.99 -6.50 29.05
C PHE A 36 -17.73 -5.20 28.68
N TYR A 37 -18.65 -5.20 27.72
CA TYR A 37 -19.47 -4.03 27.37
C TYR A 37 -20.38 -3.59 28.54
N ASN A 38 -20.87 -4.52 29.34
CA ASN A 38 -21.81 -4.24 30.45
C ASN A 38 -21.15 -3.83 31.77
N PHE A 39 -19.82 -3.92 31.91
CA PHE A 39 -19.11 -3.55 33.14
C PHE A 39 -18.54 -2.12 33.06
N THR A 40 -18.71 -1.33 34.13
CA THR A 40 -18.37 0.11 34.18
C THR A 40 -16.87 0.41 34.34
N ASN A 41 -16.03 -0.58 34.65
CA ASN A 41 -14.61 -0.36 34.93
C ASN A 41 -13.75 -0.30 33.66
N ILE A 42 -13.62 0.91 33.09
CA ILE A 42 -12.85 1.18 31.86
C ILE A 42 -11.36 0.78 31.95
N PHE A 43 -10.74 0.90 33.14
CA PHE A 43 -9.31 0.63 33.34
C PHE A 43 -8.94 -0.85 33.11
N LEU A 44 -9.77 -1.78 33.60
CA LEU A 44 -9.53 -3.23 33.44
C LEU A 44 -9.61 -3.65 31.97
N LYS A 45 -10.51 -3.04 31.20
CA LYS A 45 -10.69 -3.30 29.76
C LYS A 45 -9.44 -2.95 28.96
N ILE A 46 -8.87 -1.77 29.21
CA ILE A 46 -7.67 -1.30 28.53
C ILE A 46 -6.46 -2.14 28.90
N LEU A 47 -6.29 -2.49 30.18
CA LEU A 47 -5.17 -3.32 30.64
C LEU A 47 -5.21 -4.71 30.01
N PHE A 48 -6.35 -5.42 30.08
CA PHE A 48 -6.50 -6.76 29.52
C PHE A 48 -6.22 -6.79 28.01
N ASN A 49 -6.82 -5.87 27.25
CA ASN A 49 -6.61 -5.80 25.80
C ASN A 49 -5.17 -5.43 25.44
N SER A 50 -4.52 -4.54 26.20
CA SER A 50 -3.13 -4.16 25.94
C SER A 50 -2.18 -5.35 26.11
N ILE A 51 -2.37 -6.16 27.16
CA ILE A 51 -1.54 -7.33 27.47
C ILE A 51 -1.65 -8.38 26.36
N LEU A 52 -2.88 -8.72 25.94
CA LEU A 52 -3.09 -9.68 24.85
C LEU A 52 -2.53 -9.17 23.52
N SER A 53 -2.63 -7.86 23.25
CA SER A 53 -2.06 -7.27 22.03
C SER A 53 -0.53 -7.36 22.02
N ILE A 54 0.13 -7.05 23.14
CA ILE A 54 1.59 -7.13 23.30
C ILE A 54 2.11 -8.56 23.13
N LEU A 55 1.38 -9.55 23.65
CA LEU A 55 1.70 -10.97 23.46
C LEU A 55 1.66 -11.36 21.97
N ASN A 56 0.59 -10.97 21.26
CA ASN A 56 0.47 -11.23 19.82
C ASN A 56 1.58 -10.57 19.01
N ILE A 57 1.90 -9.31 19.31
CA ILE A 57 2.98 -8.55 18.66
C ILE A 57 4.32 -9.27 18.87
N THR A 58 4.61 -9.72 20.09
CA THR A 58 5.85 -10.43 20.42
C THR A 58 5.97 -11.71 19.60
N ILE A 59 4.92 -12.54 19.57
CA ILE A 59 4.89 -13.79 18.78
C ILE A 59 5.05 -13.50 17.28
N PHE A 60 4.42 -12.43 16.79
CA PHE A 60 4.55 -11.99 15.40
C PHE A 60 5.99 -11.61 15.05
N PHE A 61 6.69 -10.86 15.89
CA PHE A 61 8.11 -10.51 15.67
C PHE A 61 9.03 -11.73 15.62
N PHE A 62 8.73 -12.79 16.37
CA PHE A 62 9.50 -14.04 16.35
C PHE A 62 9.16 -14.99 15.18
N THR A 63 8.14 -14.67 14.38
CA THR A 63 7.71 -15.44 13.20
C THR A 63 8.73 -15.29 12.07
N LYS A 64 9.05 -16.37 11.34
CA LYS A 64 10.08 -16.37 10.27
C LYS A 64 9.76 -15.39 9.13
N PHE A 65 8.49 -15.03 8.98
CA PHE A 65 8.02 -14.00 8.08
C PHE A 65 8.79 -12.68 8.24
N PHE A 66 9.00 -12.23 9.48
CA PHE A 66 9.70 -10.97 9.75
C PHE A 66 11.17 -11.01 9.31
N LYS A 67 11.88 -12.09 9.67
CA LYS A 67 13.29 -12.28 9.28
C LYS A 67 13.47 -12.41 7.77
N LYS A 68 12.55 -13.09 7.07
CA LYS A 68 12.59 -13.22 5.61
C LYS A 68 12.41 -11.87 4.93
N ASN A 69 11.47 -11.05 5.41
CA ASN A 69 11.21 -9.72 4.84
C ASN A 69 12.38 -8.75 5.06
N ILE A 70 13.04 -8.82 6.23
CA ILE A 70 14.26 -8.04 6.48
C ILE A 70 15.37 -8.42 5.52
N LYS A 71 15.59 -9.73 5.30
CA LYS A 71 16.60 -10.20 4.35
C LYS A 71 16.33 -9.71 2.93
N ILE A 72 15.08 -9.80 2.46
CA ILE A 72 14.67 -9.28 1.16
C ILE A 72 14.89 -7.76 1.10
N PHE A 73 14.57 -7.01 2.16
CA PHE A 73 14.79 -5.57 2.20
C PHE A 73 16.26 -5.17 2.09
N HIS A 74 17.17 -5.94 2.70
CA HIS A 74 18.61 -5.77 2.54
C HIS A 74 19.08 -6.13 1.13
N GLU A 75 18.54 -7.19 0.53
CA GLU A 75 18.84 -7.60 -0.84
C GLU A 75 18.36 -6.55 -1.86
N THR A 76 17.14 -6.02 -1.70
CA THR A 76 16.57 -4.97 -2.56
C THR A 76 17.34 -3.65 -2.47
N LYS A 77 17.88 -3.27 -1.30
CA LYS A 77 18.73 -2.07 -1.18
C LYS A 77 19.98 -2.15 -2.06
N ASN A 78 20.57 -3.33 -2.20
CA ASN A 78 21.72 -3.52 -3.06
C ASN A 78 21.35 -3.44 -4.55
N GLU A 79 20.15 -3.87 -4.93
CA GLU A 79 19.63 -3.76 -6.30
C GLU A 79 19.26 -2.32 -6.68
N ILE A 80 18.67 -1.56 -5.76
CA ILE A 80 18.32 -0.14 -5.96
C ILE A 80 19.57 0.69 -6.29
N ARG A 81 20.74 0.31 -5.77
CA ARG A 81 22.00 0.99 -6.06
C ARG A 81 22.45 0.84 -7.53
N ASN A 82 21.96 -0.19 -8.22
CA ASN A 82 22.27 -0.44 -9.62
C ASN A 82 21.28 0.24 -10.59
N ILE A 83 20.29 0.98 -10.06
CA ILE A 83 19.43 1.82 -10.88
C ILE A 83 20.26 3.04 -11.27
N THR A 84 20.81 3.01 -12.48
CA THR A 84 21.35 4.19 -13.15
C THR A 84 20.19 5.15 -13.38
N TRP A 85 19.90 5.97 -12.37
CA TRP A 85 18.83 6.97 -12.45
C TRP A 85 19.03 7.81 -13.71
N PRO A 86 17.95 8.02 -14.49
CA PRO A 86 18.03 8.79 -15.72
C PRO A 86 18.63 10.16 -15.43
N ASN A 87 19.57 10.57 -16.28
CA ASN A 87 20.29 11.82 -16.11
C ASN A 87 19.31 13.00 -16.20
N LYS A 88 19.32 13.90 -15.21
CA LYS A 88 18.41 15.04 -15.12
C LYS A 88 18.36 15.86 -16.41
N LYS A 89 19.50 15.98 -17.11
CA LYS A 89 19.61 16.72 -18.39
C LYS A 89 18.75 16.12 -19.50
N GLU A 90 18.62 14.80 -19.55
CA GLU A 90 17.79 14.10 -20.55
C GLU A 90 16.31 14.29 -20.25
N THR A 91 15.91 14.23 -18.97
CA THR A 91 14.54 14.46 -18.51
C THR A 91 14.06 15.89 -18.82
N PHE A 92 14.89 16.91 -18.56
CA PHE A 92 14.51 18.29 -18.88
C PHE A 92 14.33 18.51 -20.38
N LYS A 93 15.17 17.89 -21.22
CA LYS A 93 15.05 18.00 -22.68
C LYS A 93 13.70 17.47 -23.17
N ILE A 94 13.28 16.30 -22.70
CA ILE A 94 11.98 15.73 -23.11
C ILE A 94 10.80 16.52 -22.54
N THR A 95 10.87 17.04 -21.31
CA THR A 95 9.78 17.86 -20.73
C THR A 95 9.60 19.17 -21.50
N ILE A 96 10.68 19.84 -21.90
CA ILE A 96 10.61 21.07 -22.71
C ILE A 96 9.96 20.80 -24.07
N VAL A 97 10.31 19.69 -24.72
CA VAL A 97 9.69 19.27 -25.98
C VAL A 97 8.19 19.03 -25.80
N ILE A 98 7.80 18.32 -24.73
CA ILE A 98 6.38 18.04 -24.43
C ILE A 98 5.62 19.33 -24.13
N LEU A 99 6.18 20.25 -23.33
CA LEU A 99 5.57 21.56 -23.04
C LEU A 99 5.31 22.35 -24.32
N PHE A 100 6.26 22.35 -25.25
CA PHE A 100 6.10 23.03 -26.53
C PHE A 100 4.96 22.44 -27.36
N ILE A 101 4.87 21.10 -27.42
CA ILE A 101 3.78 20.41 -28.12
C ILE A 101 2.42 20.75 -27.49
N ILE A 102 2.31 20.71 -26.16
CA ILE A 102 1.05 21.00 -25.43
C ILE A 102 0.62 22.45 -25.65
N LEU A 103 1.55 23.41 -25.66
CA LEU A 103 1.24 24.81 -25.93
C LEU A 103 0.66 25.00 -27.34
N ILE A 104 1.24 24.34 -28.34
CA ILE A 104 0.75 24.41 -29.71
C ILE A 104 -0.62 23.77 -29.82
N THR A 105 -0.80 22.56 -29.31
CA THR A 105 -2.09 21.85 -29.41
C THR A 105 -3.18 22.59 -28.65
N SER A 106 -2.92 23.06 -27.43
CA SER A 106 -3.88 23.86 -26.67
C SER A 106 -4.23 25.17 -27.37
N SER A 107 -3.27 25.84 -28.01
CA SER A 107 -3.53 27.07 -28.76
C SER A 107 -4.42 26.82 -29.98
N VAL A 108 -4.14 25.76 -30.75
CA VAL A 108 -4.95 25.38 -31.91
C VAL A 108 -6.36 24.97 -31.51
N LEU A 109 -6.51 24.13 -30.48
CA LEU A 109 -7.84 23.73 -29.97
C LEU A 109 -8.61 24.97 -29.52
N TRP A 110 -8.01 25.86 -28.73
CA TRP A 110 -8.68 27.07 -28.25
C TRP A 110 -9.21 27.95 -29.39
N VAL A 111 -8.44 28.14 -30.47
CA VAL A 111 -8.91 28.91 -31.63
C VAL A 111 -10.10 28.24 -32.29
N LEU A 112 -10.04 26.92 -32.50
CA LEU A 112 -11.11 26.15 -33.12
C LEU A 112 -12.38 26.15 -32.26
N ASP A 113 -12.25 25.97 -30.94
CA ASP A 113 -13.36 25.99 -29.99
C ASP A 113 -14.08 27.35 -30.03
N ASN A 114 -13.32 28.45 -29.97
CA ASN A 114 -13.90 29.80 -30.08
C ASN A 114 -14.60 30.05 -31.42
N MET A 115 -14.01 29.56 -32.52
CA MET A 115 -14.60 29.71 -33.85
C MET A 115 -15.90 28.90 -33.98
N CYS A 116 -15.93 27.67 -33.49
CA CYS A 116 -17.13 26.84 -33.43
C CYS A 116 -18.24 27.47 -32.57
N LEU A 117 -17.90 27.98 -31.38
CA LEU A 117 -18.86 28.65 -30.50
C LEU A 117 -19.48 29.87 -31.18
N ARG A 118 -18.68 30.66 -31.91
CA ARG A 118 -19.18 31.83 -32.66
C ARG A 118 -20.18 31.44 -33.76
N ILE A 119 -19.92 30.33 -34.46
CA ILE A 119 -20.83 29.79 -35.49
C ILE A 119 -22.13 29.31 -34.83
N ILE A 120 -22.03 28.57 -33.73
CA ILE A 120 -23.20 28.07 -32.98
C ILE A 120 -24.03 29.24 -32.43
N SER A 121 -23.41 30.26 -31.85
CA SER A 121 -24.14 31.45 -31.35
C SER A 121 -24.85 32.19 -32.47
N PHE A 122 -24.23 32.29 -33.65
CA PHE A 122 -24.85 32.91 -34.82
C PHE A 122 -26.07 32.11 -35.30
N LEU A 123 -25.97 30.77 -35.33
CA LEU A 123 -27.07 29.87 -35.67
C LEU A 123 -28.21 29.88 -34.64
N ILE A 124 -27.91 30.05 -33.35
CA ILE A 124 -28.95 30.17 -32.32
C ILE A 124 -29.63 31.53 -32.42
N GLN A 125 -28.88 32.60 -32.66
CA GLN A 125 -29.41 33.97 -32.76
C GLN A 125 -30.31 34.17 -34.00
N ILE A 126 -30.12 33.39 -35.07
CA ILE A 126 -30.97 33.48 -36.28
C ILE A 126 -32.36 32.86 -36.07
N ARG A 127 -32.57 32.10 -34.99
CA ARG A 127 -33.88 31.51 -34.65
C ARG A 127 -34.67 32.54 -33.82
N PRO A 128 -35.81 33.07 -34.31
CA PRO A 128 -36.66 33.96 -33.53
C PRO A 128 -37.24 33.25 -32.30
#